data_AF-A0A3C0FZI0-F1
#
_entry.id   AF-A0A3C0FZI0-F1
#
_cell.length_a   1.000
_cell.length_b   1.000
_cell.length_c   1.000
_cell.angle_alpha   90.00
_cell.angle_beta   90.00
_cell.angle_gamma   90.00
#
_symmetry.space_group_name_H-M   'P 1'
#
loop_
_entity.id
_entity.type
_entity.pdbx_description
1 polymer ?
#
loop_
_entity_poly.entity_id
_entity_poly.type
_entity_poly.pdbx_seq_one_letter_code
_entity_poly.pdbx_strand_id
1 'polypeptide(L)'
;MSSEKIGLVLSHIFVRQGEDHKFDWVESALKKYKELNIDFFTVLCGHGVQPPEKISSSVDKVFWRDSVMENQLGTGHPYFSLEGFKMCEEASCKMTLKNRAYDYVTSKDFLDNNLVVSEQTSLSCNIIGDLFLYGNTKYLLQWWSKNPWDYSVNGLTNLYRNMPDDFLKQAVFKNPEELGWKTFEDNSDCFWGHHKNYEWYGGDGIK
;
A
#
# COMPACT_ATOMS: atom_id res chain seq x y z
N MET A 1 8.06 -20.54 -19.39
CA MET A 1 8.51 -19.66 -18.30
C MET A 1 7.27 -19.41 -17.45
N SER A 2 7.24 -19.80 -16.17
CA SER A 2 6.12 -19.39 -15.33
C SER A 2 6.20 -17.87 -15.20
N SER A 3 5.09 -17.16 -15.41
CA SER A 3 5.02 -15.74 -15.08
C SER A 3 5.48 -15.56 -13.64
N GLU A 4 6.42 -14.63 -13.40
CA GLU A 4 6.83 -14.32 -12.03
C GLU A 4 5.61 -13.86 -11.23
N LYS A 5 5.37 -14.48 -10.07
CA LYS A 5 4.22 -14.17 -9.22
C LYS A 5 4.43 -12.82 -8.55
N ILE A 6 3.46 -11.92 -8.68
CA ILE A 6 3.51 -10.57 -8.10
C ILE A 6 2.58 -10.53 -6.90
N GLY A 7 3.06 -10.02 -5.77
CA GLY A 7 2.25 -9.79 -4.57
C GLY A 7 1.42 -8.52 -4.69
N LEU A 8 0.21 -8.54 -4.15
CA LEU A 8 -0.62 -7.36 -3.92
C LEU A 8 -0.99 -7.29 -2.44
N VAL A 9 -0.40 -6.35 -1.71
CA VAL A 9 -0.71 -6.10 -0.30
C VAL A 9 -1.70 -4.95 -0.21
N LEU A 10 -2.94 -5.27 0.16
CA LEU A 10 -4.00 -4.33 0.43
C LEU A 10 -4.06 -4.06 1.94
N SER A 11 -3.74 -2.84 2.35
CA SER A 11 -3.58 -2.47 3.76
C SER A 11 -4.38 -1.21 4.11
N HIS A 12 -4.10 -0.56 5.25
CA HIS A 12 -4.69 0.73 5.61
C HIS A 12 -6.23 0.72 5.67
N ILE A 13 -6.79 -0.43 6.05
CA ILE A 13 -8.22 -0.56 6.30
C ILE A 13 -8.47 -0.91 7.76
N PHE A 14 -9.38 -0.16 8.34
CA PHE A 14 -10.03 -0.48 9.59
C PHE A 14 -11.53 -0.29 9.42
N VAL A 15 -12.30 -1.19 10.03
CA VAL A 15 -13.76 -1.18 9.96
C VAL A 15 -14.32 -1.21 11.36
N ARG A 16 -15.00 -0.14 11.77
CA ARG A 16 -15.78 -0.12 13.01
C ARG A 16 -17.19 -0.64 12.75
N GLN A 17 -17.92 -0.95 13.82
CA GLN A 17 -19.33 -1.32 13.72
C GLN A 17 -20.12 -0.23 12.98
N GLY A 18 -20.85 -0.60 11.92
CA GLY A 18 -21.61 0.34 11.08
C GLY A 18 -20.80 0.97 9.94
N GLU A 19 -19.50 0.68 9.81
CA GLU A 19 -18.65 1.11 8.69
C GLU A 19 -18.49 0.03 7.61
N ASP A 20 -19.35 -1.00 7.61
CA ASP A 20 -19.26 -2.18 6.75
C ASP A 20 -19.29 -1.85 5.25
N HIS A 21 -19.81 -0.68 4.87
CA HIS A 21 -19.77 -0.16 3.49
C HIS A 21 -18.33 -0.05 2.92
N LYS A 22 -17.30 0.06 3.78
CA LYS A 22 -15.89 0.02 3.36
C LYS A 22 -15.53 -1.26 2.62
N PHE A 23 -16.22 -2.36 2.89
CA PHE A 23 -16.04 -3.63 2.20
C PHE A 23 -16.52 -3.57 0.74
N ASP A 24 -17.52 -2.76 0.42
CA ASP A 24 -17.95 -2.54 -0.97
C ASP A 24 -16.86 -1.83 -1.79
N TRP A 25 -16.11 -0.92 -1.15
CA TRP A 25 -14.97 -0.26 -1.76
C TRP A 25 -13.81 -1.23 -2.00
N VAL A 26 -13.51 -2.11 -1.05
CA VAL A 26 -12.51 -3.18 -1.22
C VAL A 26 -12.90 -4.12 -2.37
N GLU A 27 -14.16 -4.56 -2.42
CA GLU A 27 -14.65 -5.38 -3.52
C GLU A 27 -14.48 -4.68 -4.88
N SER A 28 -14.78 -3.38 -4.93
CA SER A 28 -14.63 -2.58 -6.14
C SER A 28 -13.17 -2.46 -6.58
N ALA A 29 -12.26 -2.20 -5.63
CA ALA A 29 -10.82 -2.16 -5.90
C ALA A 29 -10.29 -3.52 -6.41
N LEU A 30 -10.71 -4.63 -5.80
CA LEU A 30 -10.34 -5.98 -6.24
C LEU A 30 -10.81 -6.28 -7.66
N LYS A 31 -12.02 -5.86 -8.04
CA LYS A 31 -12.50 -5.98 -9.43
C LYS A 31 -11.61 -5.20 -10.39
N LYS A 32 -11.18 -3.98 -10.02
CA LYS A 32 -10.28 -3.17 -10.83
C LYS A 32 -8.89 -3.78 -11.01
N TYR A 33 -8.32 -4.39 -9.97
CA TYR A 33 -7.06 -5.12 -10.14
C TYR A 33 -7.19 -6.32 -11.08
N LYS A 34 -8.33 -7.01 -11.09
CA LYS A 34 -8.58 -8.11 -12.04
C LYS A 34 -8.65 -7.61 -13.49
N GLU A 35 -9.16 -6.41 -13.74
CA GLU A 35 -9.18 -5.78 -15.08
C GLU A 35 -7.77 -5.54 -15.64
N LEU A 36 -6.74 -5.44 -14.78
CA LEU A 36 -5.37 -5.37 -15.24
C LEU A 36 -4.94 -6.66 -15.94
N ASN A 37 -5.55 -7.83 -15.73
CA ASN A 37 -5.00 -9.10 -16.24
C ASN A 37 -3.56 -9.33 -15.73
N ILE A 38 -3.36 -9.15 -14.43
CA ILE A 38 -2.16 -9.56 -13.69
C ILE A 38 -2.62 -10.60 -12.67
N ASP A 39 -1.93 -11.73 -12.62
CA ASP A 39 -2.17 -12.77 -11.61
C ASP A 39 -1.47 -12.39 -10.30
N PHE A 40 -2.16 -11.59 -9.49
CA PHE A 40 -1.65 -11.15 -8.19
C PHE A 40 -1.91 -12.19 -7.10
N PHE A 41 -0.90 -12.44 -6.27
CA PHE A 41 -1.10 -13.01 -4.95
C PHE A 41 -1.57 -11.93 -3.99
N THR A 42 -2.87 -11.92 -3.70
CA THR A 42 -3.51 -10.83 -2.98
C THR A 42 -3.58 -11.14 -1.49
N VAL A 43 -3.04 -10.23 -0.68
CA VAL A 43 -3.09 -10.27 0.78
C VAL A 43 -3.87 -9.07 1.28
N LEU A 44 -4.99 -9.32 1.97
CA LEU A 44 -5.77 -8.29 2.64
C LEU A 44 -5.36 -8.18 4.10
N CYS A 45 -4.88 -7.01 4.51
CA CYS A 45 -4.43 -6.72 5.87
C CYS A 45 -5.25 -5.60 6.50
N GLY A 46 -5.77 -5.80 7.71
CA GLY A 46 -6.57 -4.78 8.39
C GLY A 46 -7.02 -5.17 9.79
N HIS A 47 -7.95 -4.38 10.34
CA HIS A 47 -8.42 -4.60 11.71
C HIS A 47 -9.83 -4.06 12.01
N GLY A 48 -10.45 -4.56 13.07
CA GLY A 48 -11.82 -4.26 13.47
C GLY A 48 -12.80 -5.35 13.01
N VAL A 49 -13.98 -4.95 12.52
CA VAL A 49 -14.97 -5.88 11.97
C VAL A 49 -14.33 -6.75 10.88
N GLN A 50 -14.54 -8.06 10.96
CA GLN A 50 -13.96 -9.03 10.04
C GLN A 50 -14.51 -8.85 8.62
N PRO A 51 -13.69 -9.03 7.57
CA PRO A 51 -14.18 -9.02 6.20
C PRO A 51 -15.19 -10.14 5.98
N PRO A 52 -16.30 -9.88 5.26
CA PRO A 52 -17.27 -10.91 4.93
C PRO A 52 -16.66 -12.00 4.05
N GLU A 53 -17.23 -13.21 4.09
CA GLU A 53 -16.76 -14.39 3.35
C GLU A 53 -16.54 -14.11 1.86
N LYS A 54 -17.44 -13.32 1.26
CA LYS A 54 -17.34 -12.89 -0.15
C LYS A 54 -16.01 -12.20 -0.47
N ILE A 55 -15.46 -11.41 0.46
CA ILE A 55 -14.18 -10.71 0.27
C ILE A 55 -13.03 -11.64 0.63
N SER A 56 -13.10 -12.33 1.77
CA SER A 56 -12.00 -13.20 2.20
C SER A 56 -11.75 -14.37 1.24
N SER A 57 -12.78 -14.88 0.57
CA SER A 57 -12.66 -15.89 -0.51
C SER A 57 -12.17 -15.33 -1.85
N SER A 58 -12.13 -14.02 -2.02
CA SER A 58 -11.71 -13.35 -3.26
C SER A 58 -10.23 -12.94 -3.28
N VAL A 59 -9.51 -13.19 -2.18
CA VAL A 59 -8.08 -12.93 -1.99
C VAL A 59 -7.38 -14.22 -1.58
N ASP A 60 -6.05 -14.29 -1.75
CA ASP A 60 -5.28 -15.49 -1.41
C ASP A 60 -5.07 -15.64 0.10
N LYS A 61 -4.89 -14.52 0.80
CA LYS A 61 -4.64 -14.47 2.24
C LYS A 61 -5.33 -13.28 2.89
N VAL A 62 -5.71 -13.48 4.15
CA VAL A 62 -6.23 -12.43 5.04
C VAL A 62 -5.39 -12.41 6.30
N PHE A 63 -4.90 -11.24 6.67
CA PHE A 63 -4.30 -10.96 7.97
C PHE A 63 -5.12 -9.91 8.70
N TRP A 64 -5.89 -10.32 9.71
CA TRP A 64 -6.86 -9.44 10.36
C TRP A 64 -6.79 -9.50 11.88
N ARG A 65 -6.95 -8.34 12.53
CA ARG A 65 -7.10 -8.22 13.98
C ARG A 65 -8.54 -7.85 14.33
N ASP A 66 -9.14 -8.55 15.29
CA ASP A 66 -10.54 -8.30 15.68
C ASP A 66 -10.77 -6.92 16.29
N SER A 67 -9.76 -6.36 16.96
CA SER A 67 -9.82 -5.05 17.59
C SER A 67 -9.16 -3.98 16.74
N VAL A 68 -9.75 -2.78 16.73
CA VAL A 68 -9.12 -1.62 16.11
C VAL A 68 -7.87 -1.25 16.90
N MET A 69 -6.71 -1.34 16.26
CA MET A 69 -5.44 -0.94 16.86
C MET A 69 -5.28 0.58 16.74
N GLU A 70 -5.87 1.32 17.68
CA GLU A 70 -5.89 2.81 17.65
C GLU A 70 -4.48 3.41 17.55
N ASN A 71 -3.46 2.79 18.13
CA ASN A 71 -2.05 3.22 18.04
C ASN A 71 -1.40 2.98 16.66
N GLN A 72 -2.05 2.24 15.76
CA GLN A 72 -1.62 2.04 14.38
C GLN A 72 -2.29 3.03 13.42
N LEU A 73 -3.37 3.69 13.83
CA LEU A 73 -4.07 4.65 12.98
C LEU A 73 -3.18 5.88 12.72
N GLY A 74 -3.00 6.22 11.44
CA GLY A 74 -2.17 7.36 11.03
C GLY A 74 -0.66 7.14 11.15
N THR A 75 -0.20 5.92 11.49
CA THR A 75 1.24 5.60 11.60
C THR A 75 1.75 4.73 10.46
N GLY A 76 1.05 4.67 9.33
CA GLY A 76 1.44 3.86 8.17
C GLY A 76 1.15 2.36 8.30
N HIS A 77 0.47 1.96 9.39
CA HIS A 77 0.07 0.57 9.66
C HIS A 77 1.23 -0.44 9.52
N PRO A 78 2.41 -0.19 10.13
CA PRO A 78 3.61 -1.00 9.94
C PRO A 78 3.44 -2.46 10.24
N TYR A 79 2.66 -2.77 11.27
CA TYR A 79 2.35 -4.14 11.61
C TYR A 79 1.66 -4.86 10.45
N PHE A 80 0.65 -4.23 9.84
CA PHE A 80 -0.14 -4.83 8.76
C PHE A 80 0.65 -4.92 7.45
N SER A 81 1.41 -3.87 7.11
CA SER A 81 2.27 -3.87 5.92
C SER A 81 3.35 -4.97 6.02
N LEU A 82 4.01 -5.09 7.17
CA LEU A 82 5.03 -6.12 7.40
C LEU A 82 4.48 -7.54 7.26
N GLU A 83 3.34 -7.83 7.86
CA GLU A 83 2.71 -9.15 7.76
C GLU A 83 2.27 -9.46 6.32
N GLY A 84 1.76 -8.45 5.59
CA GLY A 84 1.48 -8.57 4.16
C GLY A 84 2.73 -8.94 3.34
N PHE A 85 3.85 -8.25 3.55
CA PHE A 85 5.10 -8.56 2.85
C PHE A 85 5.64 -9.95 3.18
N LYS A 86 5.56 -10.39 4.45
CA LYS A 86 5.95 -11.75 4.84
C LYS A 86 5.13 -12.81 4.11
N MET A 87 3.82 -12.65 4.04
CA MET A 87 2.94 -13.58 3.31
C MET A 87 3.26 -13.61 1.80
N CYS A 88 3.59 -12.46 1.20
CA CYS A 88 4.07 -12.42 -0.18
C CYS A 88 5.42 -13.13 -0.34
N GLU A 89 6.36 -12.96 0.59
CA GLU A 89 7.66 -13.65 0.57
C GLU A 89 7.48 -15.18 0.70
N GLU A 90 6.66 -15.63 1.64
CA GLU A 90 6.30 -17.04 1.82
C GLU A 90 5.68 -17.65 0.55
N ALA A 91 4.87 -16.86 -0.16
CA ALA A 91 4.28 -17.24 -1.44
C ALA A 91 5.25 -17.11 -2.64
N SER A 92 6.53 -16.82 -2.38
CA SER A 92 7.59 -16.63 -3.39
C SER A 92 7.29 -15.50 -4.39
N CYS A 93 6.57 -14.46 -3.96
CA CYS A 93 6.38 -13.26 -4.77
C CYS A 93 7.70 -12.48 -4.80
N LYS A 94 8.26 -12.26 -6.00
CA LYS A 94 9.53 -11.53 -6.16
C LYS A 94 9.34 -10.02 -6.06
N MET A 95 8.22 -9.54 -6.60
CA MET A 95 7.81 -8.14 -6.57
C MET A 95 6.49 -8.04 -5.82
N THR A 96 6.28 -6.96 -5.10
CA THR A 96 5.02 -6.67 -4.40
C THR A 96 4.60 -5.24 -4.67
N LEU A 97 3.33 -5.08 -5.03
CA LEU A 97 2.60 -3.82 -4.96
C LEU A 97 1.91 -3.74 -3.60
N LYS A 98 2.19 -2.71 -2.82
CA LYS A 98 1.44 -2.32 -1.62
C LYS A 98 0.56 -1.14 -1.96
N ASN A 99 -0.72 -1.22 -1.61
CA ASN A 99 -1.68 -0.12 -1.72
C ASN A 99 -2.62 -0.06 -0.51
N ARG A 100 -3.43 0.99 -0.39
CA ARG A 100 -4.60 0.97 0.52
C ARG A 100 -5.65 0.00 -0.04
N ALA A 101 -6.46 -0.60 0.83
CA ALA A 101 -7.33 -1.69 0.44
C ALA A 101 -8.49 -1.30 -0.49
N TYR A 102 -8.88 -0.02 -0.47
CA TYR A 102 -9.93 0.55 -1.32
C TYR A 102 -9.36 1.44 -2.43
N ASP A 103 -8.04 1.36 -2.67
CA ASP A 103 -7.36 2.02 -3.77
C ASP A 103 -7.01 1.03 -4.87
N TYR A 104 -6.93 1.51 -6.10
CA TYR A 104 -6.57 0.70 -7.25
C TYR A 104 -5.75 1.52 -8.26
N VAL A 105 -5.11 0.82 -9.20
CA VAL A 105 -4.43 1.45 -10.34
C VAL A 105 -5.07 1.00 -11.64
N THR A 106 -5.09 1.88 -12.63
CA THR A 106 -5.58 1.59 -13.98
C THR A 106 -4.46 1.34 -14.99
N SER A 107 -3.21 1.58 -14.61
CA SER A 107 -2.04 1.35 -15.46
C SER A 107 -1.14 0.23 -14.90
N LYS A 108 -0.36 -0.40 -15.78
CA LYS A 108 0.70 -1.36 -15.44
C LYS A 108 2.10 -0.77 -15.52
N ASP A 109 2.26 0.50 -15.88
CA ASP A 109 3.57 1.11 -16.17
C ASP A 109 4.50 1.17 -14.96
N PHE A 110 3.98 0.89 -13.76
CA PHE A 110 4.80 0.72 -12.57
C PHE A 110 5.64 -0.57 -12.62
N LEU A 111 5.23 -1.59 -13.38
CA LEU A 111 5.90 -2.89 -13.50
C LEU A 111 7.28 -2.80 -14.18
N ASP A 112 7.52 -1.76 -14.98
CA ASP A 112 8.78 -1.55 -15.71
C ASP A 112 9.92 -1.04 -14.82
N ASN A 113 9.65 -0.82 -13.52
CA ASN A 113 10.57 -0.21 -12.57
C ASN A 113 10.92 -1.19 -11.43
N ASN A 114 12.12 -1.06 -10.87
CA ASN A 114 12.55 -1.89 -9.73
C ASN A 114 11.95 -1.44 -8.40
N LEU A 115 11.70 -0.14 -8.27
CA LEU A 115 11.10 0.49 -7.10
C LEU A 115 10.30 1.71 -7.53
N VAL A 116 9.01 1.73 -7.23
CA VAL A 116 8.11 2.86 -7.46
C VAL A 116 7.53 3.31 -6.14
N VAL A 117 7.61 4.62 -5.90
CA VAL A 117 7.07 5.27 -4.70
C VAL A 117 6.19 6.43 -5.15
N SER A 118 5.09 6.66 -4.45
CA SER A 118 4.28 7.85 -4.72
C SER A 118 5.03 9.16 -4.47
N GLU A 119 4.70 10.20 -5.25
CA GLU A 119 5.17 11.58 -5.05
C GLU A 119 4.71 12.26 -3.75
N GLN A 120 3.93 11.56 -2.91
CA GLN A 120 3.68 12.00 -1.52
C GLN A 120 4.92 11.90 -0.63
N THR A 121 6.03 11.39 -1.18
CA THR A 121 7.34 11.40 -0.56
C THR A 121 7.96 12.79 -0.60
N SER A 122 8.43 13.27 0.55
CA SER A 122 9.21 14.51 0.67
C SER A 122 10.51 14.23 1.42
N LEU A 123 11.61 14.18 0.67
CA LEU A 123 12.94 13.92 1.23
C LEU A 123 13.41 15.09 2.10
N SER A 124 13.09 16.33 1.73
CA SER A 124 13.41 17.53 2.51
C SER A 124 12.70 17.54 3.86
N CYS A 125 11.47 17.00 3.93
CA CYS A 125 10.72 16.82 5.16
C CYS A 125 11.05 15.51 5.90
N ASN A 126 11.96 14.68 5.39
CA ASN A 126 12.28 13.34 5.93
C ASN A 126 11.02 12.43 6.02
N ILE A 127 10.23 12.39 4.96
CA ILE A 127 8.94 11.69 4.86
C ILE A 127 8.94 10.84 3.59
N ILE A 128 8.63 9.55 3.72
CA ILE A 128 8.36 8.65 2.57
C ILE A 128 6.86 8.39 2.51
N GLY A 129 6.26 8.62 1.34
CA GLY A 129 4.88 8.25 1.07
C GLY A 129 4.73 6.73 1.06
N ASP A 130 3.88 6.21 1.93
CA ASP A 130 3.76 4.77 2.16
C ASP A 130 2.53 4.16 1.51
N LEU A 131 1.59 5.01 1.05
CA LEU A 131 0.27 4.59 0.59
C LEU A 131 0.32 3.75 -0.68
N PHE A 132 1.22 4.07 -1.62
CA PHE A 132 1.55 3.29 -2.81
C PHE A 132 3.06 2.98 -2.85
N LEU A 133 3.41 1.70 -2.91
CA LEU A 133 4.79 1.22 -3.05
C LEU A 133 4.82 -0.01 -3.95
N TYR A 134 5.69 -0.04 -4.95
CA TYR A 134 5.97 -1.26 -5.72
C TYR A 134 7.47 -1.53 -5.71
N GLY A 135 7.88 -2.77 -5.53
CA GLY A 135 9.29 -3.13 -5.63
C GLY A 135 9.57 -4.57 -5.22
N ASN A 136 10.86 -4.91 -5.12
CA ASN A 136 11.27 -6.23 -4.69
C ASN A 136 10.75 -6.55 -3.27
N THR A 137 10.06 -7.69 -3.11
CA THR A 137 9.40 -8.05 -1.84
C THR A 137 10.35 -8.07 -0.65
N LYS A 138 11.55 -8.64 -0.81
CA LYS A 138 12.54 -8.73 0.27
C LYS A 138 13.10 -7.36 0.61
N TYR A 139 13.34 -6.54 -0.40
CA TYR A 139 13.78 -5.16 -0.22
C TYR A 139 12.72 -4.33 0.55
N LEU A 140 11.44 -4.44 0.18
CA LEU A 140 10.34 -3.78 0.90
C LEU A 140 10.22 -4.32 2.34
N LEU A 141 10.34 -5.63 2.55
CA LEU A 141 10.30 -6.22 3.88
C LEU A 141 11.44 -5.69 4.77
N GLN A 142 12.67 -5.63 4.24
CA GLN A 142 13.82 -5.05 4.93
C GLN A 142 13.59 -3.58 5.25
N TRP A 143 13.08 -2.81 4.28
CA TRP A 143 12.78 -1.40 4.48
C TRP A 143 11.78 -1.17 5.62
N TRP A 144 10.71 -1.97 5.71
CA TRP A 144 9.75 -1.81 6.80
C TRP A 144 10.25 -2.35 8.16
N SER A 145 11.37 -3.08 8.21
CA SER A 145 11.85 -3.76 9.43
C SER A 145 13.27 -3.41 9.87
N LYS A 146 13.99 -2.54 9.14
CA LYS A 146 15.41 -2.21 9.39
C LYS A 146 15.68 -1.79 10.84
N ASN A 147 14.87 -0.88 11.37
CA ASN A 147 14.90 -0.50 12.79
C ASN A 147 13.52 -0.66 13.43
N PRO A 148 13.45 -0.83 14.77
CA PRO A 148 12.21 -0.76 15.51
C PRO A 148 11.45 0.54 15.23
N TRP A 149 10.13 0.44 15.09
CA TRP A 149 9.28 1.61 14.86
C TRP A 149 9.15 2.45 16.13
N ASP A 150 9.44 3.74 15.99
CA ASP A 150 9.26 4.75 17.02
C ASP A 150 7.82 5.29 16.95
N TYR A 151 6.97 4.79 17.84
CA TYR A 151 5.55 5.19 17.91
C TYR A 151 5.32 6.61 18.44
N SER A 152 6.38 7.34 18.82
CA SER A 152 6.28 8.76 19.18
C SER A 152 6.35 9.71 17.98
N VAL A 153 6.76 9.21 16.80
CA VAL A 153 6.81 9.97 15.55
C VAL A 153 5.83 9.42 14.51
N ASN A 154 5.57 10.20 13.46
CA ASN A 154 4.69 9.76 12.38
C ASN A 154 5.28 8.55 11.63
N GLY A 155 4.40 7.78 10.97
CA GLY A 155 4.82 6.57 10.25
C GLY A 155 5.74 6.81 9.07
N LEU A 156 5.56 7.93 8.37
CA LEU A 156 6.31 8.25 7.16
C LEU A 156 7.78 8.61 7.47
N THR A 157 8.02 9.20 8.64
CA THR A 157 9.34 9.48 9.21
C THR A 157 10.02 8.19 9.66
N ASN A 158 9.29 7.23 10.22
CA ASN A 158 9.82 5.90 10.50
C ASN A 158 10.31 5.21 9.21
N LEU A 159 9.52 5.28 8.13
CA LEU A 159 9.93 4.74 6.83
C LEU A 159 11.14 5.46 6.25
N TYR A 160 11.20 6.79 6.37
CA TYR A 160 12.37 7.54 5.96
C TYR A 160 13.62 7.13 6.75
N ARG A 161 13.52 6.96 8.08
CA ARG A 161 14.64 6.48 8.91
C ARG A 161 15.09 5.08 8.55
N ASN A 162 14.18 4.23 8.06
CA ASN A 162 14.50 2.89 7.61
C ASN A 162 14.92 2.80 6.14
N MET A 163 14.93 3.92 5.41
CA MET A 163 15.29 3.98 4.00
C MET A 163 16.66 3.30 3.76
N PRO A 164 16.74 2.35 2.81
CA PRO A 164 18.01 1.75 2.42
C PRO A 164 18.94 2.76 1.74
N ASP A 165 20.25 2.55 1.88
CA ASP A 165 21.26 3.53 1.44
C ASP A 165 21.28 3.72 -0.08
N ASP A 166 20.80 2.74 -0.84
CA ASP A 166 20.70 2.75 -2.29
C ASP A 166 19.29 3.12 -2.80
N PHE A 167 18.37 3.49 -1.91
CA PHE A 167 16.99 3.86 -2.26
C PHE A 167 16.90 4.86 -3.40
N LEU A 168 17.64 5.97 -3.33
CA LEU A 168 17.60 7.02 -4.35
C LEU A 168 18.16 6.58 -5.72
N LYS A 169 18.93 5.48 -5.77
CA LYS A 169 19.44 4.91 -7.03
C LYS A 169 18.40 4.01 -7.70
N GLN A 170 17.43 3.51 -6.93
CA GLN A 170 16.43 2.56 -7.40
C GLN A 170 15.04 3.19 -7.56
N ALA A 171 14.70 4.18 -6.74
CA ALA A 171 13.37 4.74 -6.63
C ALA A 171 13.00 5.61 -7.84
N VAL A 172 11.83 5.35 -8.40
CA VAL A 172 11.13 6.23 -9.32
C VAL A 172 9.91 6.79 -8.60
N PHE A 173 9.80 8.11 -8.58
CA PHE A 173 8.65 8.80 -8.02
C PHE A 173 7.60 8.97 -9.12
N LYS A 174 6.35 8.65 -8.82
CA LYS A 174 5.22 8.87 -9.74
C LYS A 174 4.05 9.53 -9.02
N ASN A 175 3.40 10.48 -9.69
CA ASN A 175 2.15 11.05 -9.21
C ASN A 175 0.96 10.08 -9.42
N PRO A 176 -0.19 10.31 -8.76
CA PRO A 176 -1.38 9.49 -8.93
C PRO A 176 -1.85 9.35 -10.38
N GLU A 177 -1.73 10.39 -11.20
CA GLU A 177 -2.15 10.39 -12.60
C GLU A 177 -1.29 9.44 -13.45
N GLU A 178 0.03 9.51 -13.31
CA GLU A 178 0.99 8.61 -13.97
C GLU A 178 0.80 7.14 -13.56
N LEU A 179 0.37 6.91 -12.33
CA LEU A 179 0.06 5.57 -11.83
C LEU A 179 -1.34 5.10 -12.25
N GLY A 180 -2.21 5.99 -12.71
CA GLY A 180 -3.64 5.70 -12.78
C GLY A 180 -4.23 5.37 -11.40
N TRP A 181 -3.64 5.90 -10.33
CA TRP A 181 -3.97 5.56 -8.95
C TRP A 181 -5.19 6.32 -8.46
N LYS A 182 -6.22 5.55 -8.18
CA LYS A 182 -7.55 6.02 -7.83
C LYS A 182 -8.03 5.40 -6.51
N THR A 183 -9.01 6.04 -5.89
CA THR A 183 -9.60 5.61 -4.62
C THR A 183 -11.12 5.56 -4.73
N PHE A 184 -11.78 4.72 -3.94
CA PHE A 184 -13.25 4.66 -3.85
C PHE A 184 -13.81 5.37 -2.59
N GLU A 185 -12.97 6.11 -1.85
CA GLU A 185 -13.43 6.89 -0.70
C GLU A 185 -14.49 7.92 -1.12
N ASP A 186 -15.61 7.97 -0.40
CA ASP A 186 -16.75 8.88 -0.63
C ASP A 186 -17.45 8.76 -2.00
N ASN A 187 -17.48 7.55 -2.59
CA ASN A 187 -18.13 7.26 -3.89
C ASN A 187 -17.57 8.07 -5.08
N SER A 188 -16.35 8.59 -4.96
CA SER A 188 -15.72 9.33 -6.05
C SER A 188 -14.77 8.40 -6.81
N ASP A 189 -14.97 8.21 -8.12
CA ASP A 189 -13.97 7.61 -9.00
C ASP A 189 -12.97 8.70 -9.43
N CYS A 190 -12.04 9.00 -8.55
CA CYS A 190 -11.12 10.12 -8.67
C CYS A 190 -9.67 9.68 -8.48
N PHE A 191 -8.75 10.52 -8.96
CA PHE A 191 -7.34 10.38 -8.59
C PHE A 191 -7.18 10.63 -7.10
N TRP A 192 -6.36 9.78 -6.46
CA TRP A 192 -6.02 9.95 -5.06
C TRP A 192 -5.46 11.37 -4.83
N GLY A 193 -5.90 12.04 -3.76
CA GLY A 193 -5.39 13.38 -3.39
C GLY A 193 -6.10 14.56 -4.05
N HIS A 194 -7.06 14.34 -4.95
CA HIS A 194 -7.85 15.43 -5.57
C HIS A 194 -9.02 15.92 -4.71
N HIS A 195 -9.56 15.09 -3.81
CA HIS A 195 -10.78 15.42 -3.03
C HIS A 195 -10.50 16.10 -1.69
N LYS A 196 -9.28 15.97 -1.20
CA LYS A 196 -8.87 16.52 0.08
C LYS A 196 -7.75 17.48 -0.26
N ASN A 197 -7.84 18.73 0.20
CA ASN A 197 -6.72 19.66 0.27
C ASN A 197 -5.65 19.10 1.24
N TYR A 198 -5.22 17.85 1.05
CA TYR A 198 -3.97 17.39 1.61
C TYR A 198 -2.95 18.38 1.10
N GLU A 199 -2.29 19.07 2.03
CA GLU A 199 -1.06 19.76 1.72
C GLU A 199 -0.19 18.70 1.07
N TRP A 200 -0.11 18.77 -0.25
CA TRP A 200 0.94 18.10 -0.96
C TRP A 200 2.21 18.63 -0.28
N TYR A 201 2.91 17.75 0.44
CA TYR A 201 4.35 17.91 0.60
C TYR A 201 5.05 17.75 -0.76
N GLY A 202 4.32 17.91 -1.89
CA GLY A 202 4.63 18.89 -2.91
C GLY A 202 6.11 19.04 -3.06
N GLY A 203 6.68 18.12 -3.85
CA GLY A 203 8.10 17.93 -3.97
C GLY A 203 8.81 19.26 -4.03
N ASP A 204 9.64 19.51 -3.02
CA ASP A 204 10.85 20.30 -3.26
C ASP A 204 11.55 19.57 -4.40
N GLY A 205 11.35 20.09 -5.62
CA GLY A 205 11.64 19.39 -6.85
C GLY A 205 12.98 18.69 -6.73
N ILE A 206 12.94 17.36 -6.78
CA ILE A 206 14.13 16.58 -7.08
C ILE A 206 14.42 16.90 -8.55
N LYS A 207 15.12 18.02 -8.76
CA LYS A 207 15.87 18.29 -9.98
C LYS A 207 17.14 17.46 -9.96
#